data_AF-A0A930L538-F1
#
_entry.id   AF-A0A930L538-F1
#
_cell.length_a   1.000
_cell.length_b   1.000
_cell.length_c   1.000
_cell.angle_alpha   90.00
_cell.angle_beta   90.00
_cell.angle_gamma   90.00
#
_symmetry.space_group_name_H-M   'P 1'
#
loop_
_entity.id
_entity.type
_entity.pdbx_description
1 polymer ?
#
loop_
_entity_poly.entity_id
_entity_poly.type
_entity_poly.pdbx_seq_one_letter_code
_entity_poly.pdbx_strand_id
1 'polypeptide(L)'
;MLANPARELLRVFESWSQSSSSVARFARPLDTEEEISQALHAALLLRDIQRLVKVAEVERPKHNLSWASKYYARWAQAIFQYPHGWDYSFQLESYELDMLSALAGTFDAFASSTEPGLLDWLSSQREAMASKVREVADYVADDQGLSSSFRAYIHEVMRRVEAAFSDELSGSFSLYNAYMEFTVLVDAVSIRSTDPEAKAFYRSAWDWLQVSENARALAWAVARKAIGL
;
A
#
# COMPACT_ATOMS: atom_id res chain seq x y z
N MET A 1 -8.08 10.91 -9.68
CA MET A 1 -7.78 11.34 -8.29
C MET A 1 -7.57 10.10 -7.46
N LEU A 2 -6.45 10.01 -6.72
CA LEU A 2 -6.11 8.87 -5.87
C LEU A 2 -7.15 8.69 -4.75
N ALA A 3 -7.56 7.45 -4.47
CA ALA A 3 -8.49 7.16 -3.38
C ALA A 3 -7.78 7.29 -2.03
N ASN A 4 -8.27 8.19 -1.16
CA ASN A 4 -7.73 8.41 0.17
C ASN A 4 -8.23 7.31 1.14
N PRO A 5 -7.36 6.42 1.64
CA PRO A 5 -7.79 5.26 2.41
C PRO A 5 -8.38 5.64 3.78
N ALA A 6 -7.95 6.75 4.38
CA ALA A 6 -8.53 7.25 5.63
C ALA A 6 -9.95 7.79 5.40
N ARG A 7 -10.18 8.47 4.28
CA ARG A 7 -11.50 8.95 3.90
C ARG A 7 -12.45 7.79 3.58
N GLU A 8 -11.96 6.77 2.90
CA GLU A 8 -12.77 5.61 2.57
C GLU A 8 -13.11 4.78 3.82
N LEU A 9 -12.15 4.60 4.74
CA LEU A 9 -12.43 3.94 6.01
C LEU A 9 -13.43 4.74 6.86
N LEU A 10 -13.34 6.08 6.84
CA LEU A 10 -14.30 6.95 7.50
C LEU A 10 -15.72 6.71 6.97
N ARG A 11 -15.90 6.66 5.65
CA ARG A 11 -17.21 6.37 5.03
C ARG A 11 -17.76 5.01 5.43
N VAL A 12 -16.89 3.99 5.50
CA VAL A 12 -17.30 2.65 5.96
C VAL A 12 -17.81 2.74 7.41
N PHE A 13 -17.08 3.39 8.31
CA PHE A 13 -17.53 3.56 9.69
C PHE A 13 -18.81 4.40 9.82
N GLU A 14 -18.97 5.45 9.03
CA GLU A 14 -20.20 6.24 8.96
C GLU A 14 -21.38 5.41 8.46
N SER A 15 -21.17 4.52 7.47
CA SER A 15 -22.22 3.62 6.99
C SER A 15 -22.69 2.64 8.08
N TRP A 16 -21.78 2.15 8.91
CA TRP A 16 -22.11 1.25 10.01
C TRP A 16 -22.82 1.99 11.16
N SER A 17 -22.46 3.24 11.43
CA SER A 17 -23.08 4.03 12.50
C SER A 17 -24.47 4.58 12.15
N GLN A 18 -24.82 4.64 10.85
CA GLN A 18 -26.16 5.02 10.38
C GLN A 18 -27.20 3.90 10.52
N SER A 19 -26.79 2.68 10.84
CA SER A 19 -27.75 1.61 11.13
C SER A 19 -28.56 1.95 12.39
N SER A 20 -29.89 1.81 12.31
CA SER A 20 -30.80 2.07 13.41
C SER A 20 -30.65 1.07 14.57
N SER A 21 -29.86 0.02 14.39
CA SER A 21 -29.57 -0.99 15.40
C SER A 21 -28.23 -0.72 16.07
N SER A 22 -28.24 -0.64 17.40
CA SER A 22 -27.03 -0.46 18.18
C SER A 22 -26.15 -1.72 18.21
N VAL A 23 -26.65 -2.89 17.83
CA VAL A 23 -25.92 -4.16 17.91
C VAL A 23 -25.07 -4.38 16.67
N ALA A 24 -23.79 -4.74 16.87
CA ALA A 24 -22.79 -4.83 15.82
C ALA A 24 -23.19 -5.74 14.65
N ARG A 25 -23.73 -6.94 14.91
CA ARG A 25 -24.17 -7.87 13.85
C ARG A 25 -25.24 -7.29 12.91
N PHE A 26 -25.99 -6.28 13.33
CA PHE A 26 -27.01 -5.63 12.51
C PHE A 26 -26.52 -4.31 11.90
N ALA A 27 -25.58 -3.63 12.56
CA ALA A 27 -24.91 -2.46 12.02
C ALA A 27 -23.99 -2.81 10.84
N ARG A 28 -23.48 -4.03 10.85
CA ARG A 28 -22.49 -4.55 9.88
C ARG A 28 -22.60 -6.08 9.82
N PRO A 29 -23.66 -6.61 9.19
CA PRO A 29 -23.84 -8.04 9.02
C PRO A 29 -22.67 -8.68 8.24
N LEU A 30 -22.58 -10.01 8.30
CA LEU A 30 -21.60 -10.83 7.56
C LEU A 30 -22.31 -12.01 6.87
N ASP A 31 -23.59 -11.80 6.51
CA ASP A 31 -24.47 -12.84 5.98
C ASP A 31 -24.34 -12.96 4.45
N THR A 32 -23.86 -11.90 3.78
CA THR A 32 -23.68 -11.85 2.32
C THR A 32 -22.21 -11.70 1.91
N GLU A 33 -21.90 -12.03 0.65
CA GLU A 33 -20.55 -11.89 0.09
C GLU A 33 -20.12 -10.41 0.05
N GLU A 34 -21.04 -9.51 -0.25
CA GLU A 34 -20.82 -8.07 -0.28
C GLU A 34 -20.47 -7.52 1.11
N GLU A 35 -21.18 -7.99 2.14
CA GLU A 35 -20.95 -7.64 3.54
C GLU A 35 -19.58 -8.13 4.04
N ILE A 36 -19.25 -9.38 3.76
CA ILE A 36 -17.93 -9.96 4.05
C ILE A 36 -16.84 -9.16 3.32
N SER A 37 -17.07 -8.83 2.06
CA SER A 37 -16.13 -8.04 1.25
C SER A 37 -15.91 -6.65 1.82
N GLN A 38 -16.95 -5.98 2.32
CA GLN A 38 -16.84 -4.67 2.96
C GLN A 38 -16.01 -4.75 4.27
N ALA A 39 -16.22 -5.78 5.10
CA ALA A 39 -15.44 -5.97 6.32
C ALA A 39 -13.95 -6.23 6.03
N LEU A 40 -13.66 -7.08 5.02
CA LEU A 40 -12.30 -7.30 4.54
C LEU A 40 -11.69 -6.03 3.97
N HIS A 41 -12.46 -5.25 3.21
CA HIS A 41 -12.03 -3.98 2.66
C HIS A 41 -11.62 -3.00 3.77
N ALA A 42 -12.41 -2.87 4.84
CA ALA A 42 -12.08 -2.03 5.99
C ALA A 42 -10.73 -2.41 6.64
N ALA A 43 -10.46 -3.71 6.80
CA ALA A 43 -9.18 -4.20 7.32
C ALA A 43 -8.00 -3.86 6.39
N LEU A 44 -8.19 -3.96 5.08
CA LEU A 44 -7.19 -3.58 4.08
C LEU A 44 -6.92 -2.07 4.10
N LEU A 45 -7.98 -1.25 4.21
CA LEU A 45 -7.85 0.20 4.34
C LEU A 45 -7.06 0.59 5.60
N LEU A 46 -7.34 -0.02 6.75
CA LEU A 46 -6.58 0.25 7.98
C LEU A 46 -5.09 -0.08 7.80
N ARG A 47 -4.79 -1.23 7.20
CA ARG A 47 -3.41 -1.60 6.88
C ARG A 47 -2.76 -0.55 5.97
N ASP A 48 -3.46 -0.10 4.94
CA ASP A 48 -2.92 0.87 3.99
C ASP A 48 -2.71 2.26 4.64
N ILE A 49 -3.59 2.68 5.56
CA ILE A 49 -3.39 3.87 6.42
C ILE A 49 -2.11 3.76 7.24
N GLN A 50 -1.91 2.63 7.95
CA GLN A 50 -0.73 2.43 8.80
C GLN A 50 0.57 2.57 8.00
N ARG A 51 0.57 2.08 6.76
CA ARG A 51 1.74 2.20 5.91
C ARG A 51 1.90 3.60 5.31
N LEU A 52 0.81 4.24 4.90
CA LEU A 52 0.85 5.60 4.36
C LEU A 52 1.35 6.62 5.39
N VAL A 53 0.96 6.45 6.66
CA VAL A 53 1.53 7.25 7.76
C VAL A 53 3.04 7.09 7.84
N LYS A 54 3.57 5.85 7.77
CA LYS A 54 5.03 5.63 7.80
C LYS A 54 5.75 6.30 6.64
N VAL A 55 5.19 6.24 5.43
CA VAL A 55 5.76 6.93 4.25
C VAL A 55 5.75 8.44 4.46
N ALA A 56 4.59 9.00 4.85
CA ALA A 56 4.44 10.43 5.08
C ALA A 56 5.34 10.96 6.22
N GLU A 57 5.55 10.20 7.29
CA GLU A 57 6.49 10.56 8.36
C GLU A 57 7.93 10.77 7.84
N VAL A 58 8.32 10.05 6.79
CA VAL A 58 9.66 10.16 6.21
C VAL A 58 9.68 11.19 5.07
N GLU A 59 8.65 11.24 4.21
CA GLU A 59 8.61 12.16 3.06
C GLU A 59 8.31 13.59 3.46
N ARG A 60 7.50 13.74 4.52
CA ARG A 60 6.95 15.00 4.97
C ARG A 60 7.24 15.17 6.46
N PRO A 61 8.52 15.24 6.89
CA PRO A 61 8.88 15.29 8.32
C PRO A 61 8.30 16.51 9.07
N LYS A 62 7.88 17.55 8.34
CA LYS A 62 7.16 18.72 8.89
C LYS A 62 5.72 18.40 9.32
N HIS A 63 5.13 17.31 8.83
CA HIS A 63 3.80 16.86 9.19
C HIS A 63 3.91 15.75 10.23
N ASN A 64 3.63 16.08 11.48
CA ASN A 64 3.68 15.12 12.58
C ASN A 64 2.45 14.19 12.55
N LEU A 65 2.69 12.93 12.21
CA LEU A 65 1.66 11.88 12.20
C LEU A 65 1.88 10.81 13.29
N SER A 66 2.80 11.03 14.22
CA SER A 66 3.11 10.08 15.31
C SER A 66 1.88 9.77 16.18
N TRP A 67 0.92 10.69 16.24
CA TRP A 67 -0.33 10.52 16.96
C TRP A 67 -1.22 9.44 16.34
N ALA A 68 -1.16 9.20 15.02
CA ALA A 68 -2.05 8.26 14.33
C ALA A 68 -1.86 6.82 14.85
N SER A 69 -0.63 6.47 15.23
CA SER A 69 -0.29 5.17 15.81
C SER A 69 -1.10 4.81 17.06
N LYS A 70 -1.54 5.82 17.82
CA LYS A 70 -2.33 5.63 19.05
C LYS A 70 -3.77 5.17 18.75
N TYR A 71 -4.26 5.41 17.54
CA TYR A 71 -5.65 5.13 17.15
C TYR A 71 -5.81 3.85 16.32
N TYR A 72 -4.72 3.27 15.81
CA TYR A 72 -4.80 2.03 15.03
C TYR A 72 -5.48 0.89 15.78
N ALA A 73 -5.20 0.75 17.08
CA ALA A 73 -5.85 -0.25 17.91
C ALA A 73 -7.36 0.02 18.02
N ARG A 74 -7.78 1.28 18.13
CA ARG A 74 -9.19 1.67 18.24
C ARG A 74 -9.94 1.42 16.94
N TRP A 75 -9.37 1.79 15.80
CA TRP A 75 -9.96 1.49 14.49
C TRP A 75 -10.01 -0.01 14.20
N ALA A 76 -8.99 -0.77 14.62
CA ALA A 76 -9.00 -2.23 14.52
C ALA A 76 -10.09 -2.85 15.42
N GLN A 77 -10.23 -2.38 16.65
CA GLN A 77 -11.31 -2.79 17.57
C GLN A 77 -12.67 -2.53 16.95
N ALA A 78 -12.87 -1.37 16.33
CA ALA A 78 -14.08 -1.08 15.58
C ALA A 78 -14.28 -2.07 14.43
N ILE A 79 -13.27 -2.38 13.62
CA ILE A 79 -13.38 -3.33 12.49
C ILE A 79 -13.65 -4.77 12.95
N PHE A 80 -13.00 -5.24 14.01
CA PHE A 80 -13.11 -6.64 14.45
C PHE A 80 -14.09 -6.87 15.61
N GLN A 81 -14.74 -5.80 16.10
CA GLN A 81 -15.56 -5.76 17.32
C GLN A 81 -14.80 -6.10 18.61
N TYR A 82 -13.50 -6.36 18.56
CA TYR A 82 -12.70 -6.78 19.73
C TYR A 82 -12.63 -5.70 20.82
N PRO A 83 -12.61 -6.05 22.12
CA PRO A 83 -12.72 -7.40 22.70
C PRO A 83 -14.15 -7.93 22.80
N HIS A 84 -15.13 -7.17 22.29
CA HIS A 84 -16.53 -7.51 22.38
C HIS A 84 -16.95 -8.44 21.23
N GLY A 85 -18.04 -9.17 21.44
CA GLY A 85 -18.62 -10.02 20.39
C GLY A 85 -19.54 -9.25 19.45
N TRP A 86 -19.89 -9.87 18.33
CA TRP A 86 -20.83 -9.32 17.34
C TRP A 86 -22.24 -9.08 17.88
N ASP A 87 -22.59 -9.69 19.02
CA ASP A 87 -23.87 -9.47 19.73
C ASP A 87 -23.85 -8.27 20.69
N TYR A 88 -22.72 -7.56 20.81
CA TYR A 88 -22.61 -6.35 21.63
C TYR A 88 -22.90 -5.08 20.83
N SER A 89 -23.06 -3.96 21.54
CA SER A 89 -23.20 -2.67 20.90
C SER A 89 -21.98 -2.33 20.06
N PHE A 90 -22.19 -1.89 18.82
CA PHE A 90 -21.15 -1.26 18.03
C PHE A 90 -20.77 0.06 18.69
N GLN A 91 -19.50 0.20 19.06
CA GLN A 91 -18.98 1.39 19.72
C GLN A 91 -17.80 1.92 18.92
N LEU A 92 -17.98 3.10 18.37
CA LEU A 92 -16.92 3.93 17.81
C LEU A 92 -17.23 5.34 18.29
N GLU A 93 -16.39 5.90 19.17
CA GLU A 93 -16.68 7.21 19.73
C GLU A 93 -16.44 8.29 18.67
N SER A 94 -17.09 9.44 18.84
CA SER A 94 -16.97 10.56 17.90
C SER A 94 -15.52 11.02 17.74
N TYR A 95 -14.74 10.91 18.81
CA TYR A 95 -13.35 11.31 18.82
C TYR A 95 -12.48 10.43 17.91
N GLU A 96 -12.69 9.11 17.85
CA GLU A 96 -11.94 8.25 16.92
C GLU A 96 -12.25 8.55 15.45
N LEU A 97 -13.50 8.94 15.16
CA LEU A 97 -13.92 9.39 13.84
C LEU A 97 -13.30 10.74 13.48
N ASP A 98 -13.27 11.69 14.42
CA ASP A 98 -12.63 13.00 14.24
C ASP A 98 -11.14 12.84 13.91
N MET A 99 -10.45 11.94 14.61
CA MET A 99 -9.03 11.67 14.35
C MET A 99 -8.81 11.00 12.99
N LEU A 100 -9.70 10.11 12.56
CA LEU A 100 -9.64 9.50 11.22
C LEU A 100 -9.93 10.53 10.12
N SER A 101 -10.89 11.43 10.36
CA SER A 101 -11.21 12.56 9.48
C SER A 101 -10.05 13.55 9.36
N ALA A 102 -9.39 13.89 10.47
CA ALA A 102 -8.19 14.71 10.47
C ALA A 102 -7.04 14.07 9.68
N LEU A 103 -6.88 12.74 9.79
CA LEU A 103 -5.90 12.00 9.00
C LEU A 103 -6.25 12.02 7.50
N ALA A 104 -7.53 11.85 7.16
CA ALA A 104 -8.02 11.96 5.80
C ALA A 104 -7.69 13.35 5.22
N GLY A 105 -8.02 14.43 5.93
CA GLY A 105 -7.70 15.79 5.50
C GLY A 105 -6.20 16.02 5.29
N THR A 106 -5.34 15.39 6.11
CA THR A 106 -3.89 15.43 5.92
C THR A 106 -3.46 14.73 4.63
N PHE A 107 -4.00 13.55 4.33
CA PHE A 107 -3.72 12.84 3.08
C PHE A 107 -4.24 13.59 1.85
N ASP A 108 -5.40 14.25 1.94
CA ASP A 108 -5.90 15.10 0.86
C ASP A 108 -4.98 16.30 0.63
N ALA A 109 -4.49 16.92 1.71
CA ALA A 109 -3.54 18.03 1.62
C ALA A 109 -2.24 17.58 0.93
N PHE A 110 -1.74 16.37 1.22
CA PHE A 110 -0.58 15.80 0.52
C PHE A 110 -0.84 15.61 -0.97
N ALA A 111 -1.98 15.02 -1.34
CA ALA A 111 -2.35 14.82 -2.74
C ALA A 111 -2.54 16.13 -3.51
N SER A 112 -2.86 17.23 -2.82
CA SER A 112 -3.00 18.57 -3.41
C SER A 112 -1.72 19.43 -3.33
N SER A 113 -0.62 18.90 -2.79
CA SER A 113 0.63 19.63 -2.61
C SER A 113 1.31 19.93 -3.95
N THR A 114 1.93 21.11 -4.06
CA THR A 114 2.72 21.53 -5.23
C THR A 114 4.12 20.91 -5.27
N GLU A 115 4.57 20.28 -4.20
CA GLU A 115 5.75 19.43 -4.19
C GLU A 115 5.28 17.98 -4.43
N PRO A 116 5.49 17.36 -5.60
CA PRO A 116 5.02 16.00 -5.84
C PRO A 116 5.73 15.02 -4.89
N GLY A 117 4.96 14.22 -4.13
CA GLY A 117 5.52 13.13 -3.33
C GLY A 117 5.88 11.92 -4.20
N LEU A 118 6.51 10.89 -3.63
CA LEU A 118 6.81 9.65 -4.36
C LEU A 118 5.55 9.01 -4.94
N LEU A 119 4.44 9.08 -4.23
CA LEU A 119 3.16 8.52 -4.66
C LEU A 119 2.57 9.25 -5.87
N ASP A 120 2.71 10.57 -5.94
CA ASP A 120 2.26 11.36 -7.09
C ASP A 120 3.12 11.06 -8.32
N TRP A 121 4.44 10.97 -8.11
CA TRP A 121 5.37 10.53 -9.14
C TRP A 121 5.04 9.11 -9.62
N LEU A 122 4.87 8.13 -8.72
CA LEU A 122 4.49 6.75 -9.08
C LEU A 122 3.18 6.72 -9.86
N SER A 123 2.19 7.51 -9.44
CA SER A 123 0.92 7.61 -10.16
C SER A 123 1.11 8.17 -11.58
N SER A 124 2.00 9.15 -11.77
CA SER A 124 2.34 9.68 -13.11
C SER A 124 3.11 8.70 -13.98
N GLN A 125 3.81 7.73 -13.36
CA GLN A 125 4.67 6.77 -14.05
C GLN A 125 4.02 5.39 -14.25
N ARG A 126 2.72 5.22 -13.95
CA ARG A 126 2.02 3.92 -13.99
C ARG A 126 2.31 3.11 -15.25
N GLU A 127 2.07 3.67 -16.43
CA GLU A 127 2.29 2.96 -17.69
C GLU A 127 3.78 2.68 -17.94
N ALA A 128 4.65 3.64 -17.64
CA ALA A 128 6.10 3.46 -17.80
C ALA A 128 6.61 2.35 -16.87
N MET A 129 6.09 2.27 -15.64
CA MET A 129 6.44 1.25 -14.66
C MET A 129 5.89 -0.12 -15.06
N ALA A 130 4.62 -0.21 -15.47
CA ALA A 130 4.04 -1.45 -15.98
C ALA A 130 4.82 -1.99 -17.19
N SER A 131 5.17 -1.10 -18.13
CA SER A 131 6.01 -1.44 -19.29
C SER A 131 7.39 -1.95 -18.88
N LYS A 132 8.06 -1.28 -17.93
CA LYS A 132 9.37 -1.71 -17.42
C LYS A 132 9.29 -3.06 -16.70
N VAL A 133 8.22 -3.31 -15.95
CA VAL A 133 7.97 -4.60 -15.28
C VAL A 133 7.84 -5.73 -16.32
N ARG A 134 7.08 -5.50 -17.40
CA ARG A 134 6.97 -6.46 -18.52
C ARG A 134 8.32 -6.76 -19.16
N GLU A 135 9.07 -5.71 -19.49
CA GLU A 135 10.40 -5.84 -20.12
C GLU A 135 11.36 -6.67 -19.24
N VAL A 136 11.39 -6.41 -17.93
CA VAL A 136 12.20 -7.20 -17.00
C VAL A 136 11.70 -8.63 -16.89
N ALA A 137 10.39 -8.86 -16.86
CA ALA A 137 9.81 -10.19 -16.79
C ALA A 137 10.17 -11.04 -18.03
N ASP A 138 10.13 -10.44 -19.23
CA ASP A 138 10.53 -11.08 -20.48
C ASP A 138 12.01 -11.48 -20.44
N TYR A 139 12.90 -10.57 -20.03
CA TYR A 139 14.33 -10.88 -19.85
C TYR A 139 14.56 -12.01 -18.84
N VAL A 140 13.82 -12.03 -17.72
CA VAL A 140 13.92 -13.10 -16.72
C VAL A 140 13.46 -14.44 -17.28
N ALA A 141 12.43 -14.47 -18.14
CA ALA A 141 11.96 -15.70 -18.74
C ALA A 141 13.05 -16.36 -19.60
N ASP A 142 13.79 -15.56 -20.36
CA ASP A 142 14.82 -16.03 -21.29
C ASP A 142 16.20 -16.27 -20.65
N ASP A 143 16.47 -15.69 -19.47
CA ASP A 143 17.76 -15.81 -18.76
C ASP A 143 18.06 -17.26 -18.31
N GLN A 144 18.91 -17.95 -19.08
CA GLN A 144 19.36 -19.31 -18.78
C GLN A 144 20.40 -19.37 -17.66
N GLY A 145 20.95 -18.23 -17.23
CA GLY A 145 21.80 -18.10 -16.05
C GLY A 145 21.02 -18.16 -14.73
N LEU A 146 19.69 -18.08 -14.77
CA LEU A 146 18.81 -18.28 -13.63
C LEU A 146 18.22 -19.70 -13.62
N SER A 147 18.06 -20.25 -12.40
CA SER A 147 17.35 -21.53 -12.25
C SER A 147 15.90 -21.42 -12.69
N SER A 148 15.36 -22.47 -13.29
CA SER A 148 13.97 -22.51 -13.77
C SER A 148 12.95 -22.23 -12.67
N SER A 149 13.19 -22.75 -11.46
CA SER A 149 12.34 -22.49 -10.29
C SER A 149 12.35 -21.01 -9.87
N PHE A 150 13.51 -20.35 -9.98
CA PHE A 150 13.62 -18.93 -9.64
C PHE A 150 12.95 -18.06 -10.71
N ARG A 151 13.14 -18.37 -12.00
CA ARG A 151 12.44 -17.70 -13.10
C ARG A 151 10.92 -17.77 -12.95
N ALA A 152 10.38 -18.96 -12.66
CA ALA A 152 8.95 -19.15 -12.45
C ALA A 152 8.42 -18.33 -11.27
N TYR A 153 9.15 -18.28 -10.15
CA TYR A 153 8.79 -17.44 -9.01
C TYR A 153 8.78 -15.96 -9.37
N ILE A 154 9.85 -15.45 -9.99
CA ILE A 154 9.93 -14.03 -10.36
C ILE A 154 8.82 -13.64 -11.33
N HIS A 155 8.55 -14.48 -12.34
CA HIS A 155 7.48 -14.23 -13.30
C HIS A 155 6.11 -14.08 -12.63
N GLU A 156 5.77 -14.95 -11.68
CA GLU A 156 4.50 -14.85 -10.94
C GLU A 156 4.41 -13.54 -10.13
N VAL A 157 5.48 -13.15 -9.46
CA VAL A 157 5.52 -11.91 -8.68
C VAL A 157 5.45 -10.69 -9.60
N MET A 158 6.17 -10.69 -10.72
CA MET A 158 6.16 -9.59 -11.70
C MET A 158 4.77 -9.39 -12.29
N ARG A 159 4.00 -10.45 -12.55
CA ARG A 159 2.60 -10.32 -13.02
C ARG A 159 1.73 -9.57 -12.01
N ARG A 160 1.88 -9.85 -10.71
CA ARG A 160 1.15 -9.15 -9.64
C ARG A 160 1.59 -7.68 -9.52
N VAL A 161 2.89 -7.43 -9.63
CA VAL A 161 3.46 -6.08 -9.63
C VAL A 161 2.93 -5.27 -10.83
N GLU A 162 2.93 -5.86 -12.03
CA GLU A 162 2.40 -5.22 -13.23
C GLU A 162 0.91 -4.88 -13.05
N ALA A 163 0.11 -5.83 -12.57
CA ALA A 163 -1.32 -5.62 -12.35
C ALA A 163 -1.58 -4.41 -11.43
N ALA A 164 -0.76 -4.23 -10.39
CA ALA A 164 -0.89 -3.08 -9.48
C ALA A 164 -0.61 -1.72 -10.17
N PHE A 165 0.24 -1.69 -11.20
CA PHE A 165 0.50 -0.47 -11.98
C PHE A 165 -0.53 -0.24 -13.08
N SER A 166 -0.99 -1.31 -13.72
CA SER A 166 -1.95 -1.28 -14.83
C SER A 166 -3.40 -1.05 -14.40
N ASP A 167 -3.76 -1.40 -13.17
CA ASP A 167 -5.12 -1.19 -12.63
C ASP A 167 -5.29 0.24 -12.09
N GLU A 168 -6.15 1.03 -12.72
CA GLU A 168 -6.48 2.40 -12.29
C GLU A 168 -7.12 2.44 -10.89
N LEU A 169 -7.78 1.36 -10.46
CA LEU A 169 -8.41 1.23 -9.15
C LEU A 169 -7.42 0.84 -8.05
N SER A 170 -6.23 0.38 -8.41
CA SER A 170 -5.19 0.06 -7.44
C SER A 170 -4.76 1.33 -6.69
N GLY A 171 -5.06 1.37 -5.40
CA GLY A 171 -4.77 2.52 -4.54
C GLY A 171 -3.28 2.86 -4.45
N SER A 172 -2.94 4.07 -4.00
CA SER A 172 -1.56 4.60 -3.95
C SER A 172 -0.58 3.67 -3.25
N PHE A 173 -1.06 2.92 -2.27
CA PHE A 173 -0.24 2.00 -1.51
C PHE A 173 0.03 0.67 -2.24
N SER A 174 -0.88 0.24 -3.13
CA SER A 174 -0.64 -0.85 -4.06
C SER A 174 0.56 -0.52 -4.96
N LEU A 175 0.61 0.72 -5.48
CA LEU A 175 1.72 1.21 -6.30
C LEU A 175 3.06 1.28 -5.55
N TYR A 176 3.07 1.80 -4.32
CA TYR A 176 4.30 1.87 -3.53
C TYR A 176 4.85 0.48 -3.22
N ASN A 177 3.99 -0.47 -2.82
CA ASN A 177 4.44 -1.85 -2.60
C ASN A 177 4.93 -2.48 -3.89
N ALA A 178 4.19 -2.31 -4.99
CA ALA A 178 4.59 -2.84 -6.29
C ALA A 178 5.94 -2.27 -6.72
N TYR A 179 6.19 -0.98 -6.48
CA TYR A 179 7.48 -0.34 -6.74
C TYR A 179 8.61 -0.91 -5.87
N MET A 180 8.38 -1.01 -4.55
CA MET A 180 9.36 -1.58 -3.62
C MET A 180 9.64 -3.05 -3.92
N GLU A 181 8.61 -3.83 -4.23
CA GLU A 181 8.75 -5.22 -4.62
C GLU A 181 9.48 -5.34 -5.96
N PHE A 182 9.15 -4.50 -6.94
CA PHE A 182 9.84 -4.47 -8.22
C PHE A 182 11.33 -4.18 -8.07
N THR A 183 11.70 -3.16 -7.29
CA THR A 183 13.10 -2.83 -7.04
C THR A 183 13.84 -4.03 -6.42
N VAL A 184 13.29 -4.64 -5.36
CA VAL A 184 13.91 -5.83 -4.74
C VAL A 184 14.08 -6.98 -5.73
N LEU A 185 13.11 -7.22 -6.62
CA LEU A 185 13.21 -8.27 -7.63
C LEU A 185 14.30 -7.98 -8.65
N VAL A 186 14.39 -6.73 -9.15
CA VAL A 186 15.43 -6.30 -10.10
C VAL A 186 16.83 -6.48 -9.49
N ASP A 187 17.02 -6.10 -8.23
CA ASP A 187 18.28 -6.33 -7.51
C ASP A 187 18.57 -7.84 -7.37
N ALA A 188 17.58 -8.64 -7.00
CA ALA A 188 17.73 -10.08 -6.83
C ALA A 188 18.12 -10.79 -8.13
N VAL A 189 17.50 -10.46 -9.28
CA VAL A 189 17.86 -11.05 -10.57
C VAL A 189 19.23 -10.57 -11.06
N SER A 190 19.57 -9.29 -10.83
CA SER A 190 20.90 -8.73 -11.12
C SER A 190 22.02 -9.45 -10.38
N ILE A 191 21.82 -9.77 -9.09
CA ILE A 191 22.80 -10.48 -8.29
C ILE A 191 22.92 -11.95 -8.72
N ARG A 192 21.79 -12.62 -8.95
CA ARG A 192 21.73 -14.08 -9.15
C ARG A 192 21.99 -14.53 -10.58
N SER A 193 21.77 -13.67 -11.57
CA SER A 193 22.05 -14.02 -12.95
C SER A 193 23.55 -14.23 -13.18
N THR A 194 23.87 -15.35 -13.83
CA THR A 194 25.21 -15.65 -14.34
C THR A 194 25.37 -15.25 -15.80
N ASP A 195 24.31 -14.84 -16.49
CA ASP A 195 24.37 -14.35 -17.87
C ASP A 195 24.86 -12.89 -17.89
N PRO A 196 26.01 -12.59 -18.53
CA PRO A 196 26.54 -11.24 -18.59
C PRO A 196 25.63 -10.22 -19.28
N GLU A 197 24.88 -10.64 -20.31
CA GLU A 197 24.00 -9.76 -21.08
C GLU A 197 22.75 -9.42 -20.27
N ALA A 198 22.07 -10.42 -19.71
CA ALA A 198 20.93 -10.23 -18.82
C ALA A 198 21.30 -9.39 -17.59
N LYS A 199 22.48 -9.61 -17.02
CA LYS A 199 22.99 -8.83 -15.88
C LYS A 199 23.26 -7.37 -16.22
N ALA A 200 23.74 -7.07 -17.42
CA ALA A 200 23.90 -5.70 -17.90
C ALA A 200 22.53 -5.02 -18.05
N PHE A 201 21.55 -5.74 -18.58
CA PHE A 201 20.17 -5.26 -18.68
C PHE A 201 19.56 -4.98 -17.29
N TYR A 202 19.67 -5.89 -16.32
CA TYR A 202 19.11 -5.68 -14.98
C TYR A 202 19.75 -4.50 -14.24
N ARG A 203 21.04 -4.23 -14.48
CA ARG A 203 21.69 -3.01 -13.96
C ARG A 203 21.12 -1.75 -14.59
N SER A 204 20.90 -1.75 -15.91
CA SER A 204 20.23 -0.63 -16.59
C SER A 204 18.81 -0.40 -16.06
N ALA A 205 18.05 -1.48 -15.83
CA ALA A 205 16.72 -1.41 -15.22
C ALA A 205 16.78 -0.86 -13.79
N TRP A 206 17.77 -1.27 -13.00
CA TRP A 206 18.02 -0.74 -11.66
C TRP A 206 18.38 0.75 -11.67
N ASP A 207 19.20 1.18 -12.62
CA ASP A 207 19.58 2.59 -12.78
C ASP A 207 18.37 3.44 -13.20
N TRP A 208 17.50 2.91 -14.07
CA TRP A 208 16.24 3.56 -14.44
C TRP A 208 15.28 3.71 -13.24
N LEU A 209 15.27 2.75 -12.32
CA LEU A 209 14.47 2.79 -11.09
C LEU A 209 14.99 3.79 -10.05
N GLN A 210 16.18 4.36 -10.22
CA GLN A 210 16.75 5.33 -9.28
C GLN A 210 16.05 6.69 -9.41
N VAL A 211 14.89 6.80 -8.78
CA VAL A 211 14.31 8.10 -8.40
C VAL A 211 15.31 8.84 -7.50
N SER A 212 15.35 10.18 -7.60
CA SER A 212 16.29 11.07 -6.88
C SER A 212 16.63 10.60 -5.46
N GLU A 213 17.89 10.77 -5.03
CA GLU A 213 18.49 10.25 -3.79
C GLU A 213 17.58 10.27 -2.54
N ASN A 214 16.66 11.23 -2.46
CA ASN A 214 15.62 11.31 -1.45
C ASN A 214 14.73 10.05 -1.39
N ALA A 215 14.20 9.56 -2.51
CA ALA A 215 13.35 8.37 -2.56
C ALA A 215 14.09 7.09 -2.14
N ARG A 216 15.41 7.03 -2.39
CA ARG A 216 16.28 5.91 -2.00
C ARG A 216 16.58 5.92 -0.50
N ALA A 217 16.86 7.09 0.08
CA ALA A 217 17.00 7.27 1.52
C ALA A 217 15.69 6.97 2.27
N LEU A 218 14.57 7.35 1.65
CA LEU A 218 13.20 7.08 2.10
C LEU A 218 12.85 5.60 2.11
N ALA A 219 13.05 4.92 0.99
CA ALA A 219 12.83 3.49 0.84
C ALA A 219 13.69 2.68 1.83
N TRP A 220 14.96 3.07 2.01
CA TRP A 220 15.83 2.46 3.01
C TRP A 220 15.41 2.73 4.46
N ALA A 221 14.96 3.94 4.78
CA ALA A 221 14.47 4.29 6.11
C ALA A 221 13.16 3.54 6.46
N VAL A 222 12.24 3.42 5.49
CA VAL A 222 11.00 2.65 5.64
C VAL A 222 11.30 1.15 5.77
N ALA A 223 12.20 0.61 4.96
CA ALA A 223 12.63 -0.78 5.07
C ALA A 223 13.26 -1.09 6.42
N ARG A 224 14.18 -0.23 6.91
CA ARG A 224 14.80 -0.34 8.25
C ARG A 224 13.78 -0.31 9.38
N LYS A 225 12.86 0.66 9.35
CA LYS A 225 11.80 0.79 10.36
C LYS A 225 10.81 -0.38 10.33
N ALA A 226 10.61 -1.01 9.18
CA ALA A 226 9.75 -2.20 9.05
C ALA A 226 10.39 -3.49 9.60
N ILE A 227 11.72 -3.59 9.58
CA ILE A 227 12.49 -4.73 10.11
C ILE A 227 13.04 -4.51 11.53
N GLY A 228 12.71 -3.38 12.17
CA GLY A 228 13.10 -3.09 13.55
C GLY A 228 14.58 -2.73 13.74
N LEU A 229 15.23 -2.17 12.70
CA LEU A 229 16.61 -1.69 12.72
C LEU A 229 16.71 -0.16 12.63
#